data_AF-A0A2S4KT08-F1
#
_entry.id   AF-A0A2S4KT08-F1
#
_cell.length_a   1.000
_cell.length_b   1.000
_cell.length_c   1.000
_cell.angle_alpha   90.00
_cell.angle_beta   90.00
_cell.angle_gamma   90.00
#
_symmetry.space_group_name_H-M   'P 1'
#
loop_
_entity.id
_entity.type
_entity.pdbx_description
1 polymer ?
#
loop_
_entity_poly.entity_id
_entity_poly.type
_entity_poly.pdbx_seq_one_letter_code
_entity_poly.pdbx_strand_id
1 'polypeptide(L)'
;ERRARDRAAVAADGWPQYVAVHDDVFAPAEAARLRALPFARPDRLLAYFYSLWCLREGYVKMTGDALLAPWLRELDLRYFAPPGEAPPEDRALEVWFRGKRVDDVDMRLEWLLDEYMVCTAVRWGKTPDGPGEGDAGMARPFTHLKMDQVLADAEAARETKR
;
A
#
# COMPACT_ATOMS: atom_id res chain seq x y z
N GLU A 1 -5.50 -19.18 -3.52
CA GLU A 1 -5.05 -19.40 -4.92
C GLU A 1 -3.79 -18.60 -5.28
N ARG A 2 -3.80 -17.25 -5.24
CA ARG A 2 -2.66 -16.40 -5.65
C ARG A 2 -1.36 -16.66 -4.87
N ARG A 3 -1.43 -16.76 -3.54
CA ARG A 3 -0.28 -17.09 -2.67
C ARG A 3 0.45 -18.36 -3.10
N ALA A 4 -0.28 -19.41 -3.49
CA ALA A 4 0.32 -20.67 -3.93
C ALA A 4 1.04 -20.50 -5.27
N ARG A 5 0.45 -19.75 -6.21
CA ARG A 5 1.07 -19.43 -7.50
C ARG A 5 2.33 -18.60 -7.33
N ASP A 6 2.31 -17.56 -6.50
CA ASP A 6 3.49 -16.70 -6.28
C ASP A 6 4.64 -17.48 -5.64
N ARG A 7 4.35 -18.32 -4.65
CA ARG A 7 5.35 -19.22 -4.06
C ARG A 7 5.96 -20.16 -5.09
N ALA A 8 5.13 -20.74 -5.95
CA ALA A 8 5.61 -21.62 -7.02
C ALA A 8 6.50 -20.86 -8.01
N ALA A 9 6.12 -19.64 -8.40
CA ALA A 9 6.93 -18.78 -9.27
C ALA A 9 8.28 -18.41 -8.64
N VAL A 10 8.29 -17.96 -7.38
CA VAL A 10 9.54 -17.65 -6.65
C VAL A 10 10.42 -18.90 -6.51
N ALA A 11 9.85 -20.08 -6.31
CA ALA A 11 10.60 -21.33 -6.23
C ALA A 11 11.16 -21.78 -7.59
N ALA A 12 10.45 -21.52 -8.69
CA ALA A 12 10.87 -21.91 -10.04
C ALA A 12 11.93 -20.95 -10.61
N ASP A 13 11.69 -19.64 -10.52
CA ASP A 13 12.47 -18.62 -11.25
C ASP A 13 13.41 -17.81 -10.34
N GLY A 14 13.22 -17.91 -9.02
CA GLY A 14 13.95 -17.13 -8.04
C GLY A 14 13.37 -15.74 -7.80
N TRP A 15 13.73 -15.16 -6.65
CA TRP A 15 13.23 -13.85 -6.22
C TRP A 15 13.58 -12.70 -7.18
N PRO A 16 14.82 -12.56 -7.70
CA PRO A 16 15.14 -11.45 -8.59
C PRO A 16 14.31 -11.43 -9.86
N GLN A 17 14.02 -12.61 -10.42
CA GLN A 17 13.21 -12.75 -11.63
C GLN A 17 11.73 -12.45 -11.33
N TYR A 18 11.21 -12.89 -10.18
CA TYR A 18 9.85 -12.56 -9.74
C TYR A 18 9.64 -11.03 -9.66
N VAL A 19 10.61 -10.29 -9.12
CA VAL A 19 10.56 -8.82 -9.07
C VAL A 19 10.64 -8.22 -10.48
N ALA A 20 11.50 -8.76 -11.36
CA ALA A 20 11.73 -8.24 -12.71
C ALA A 20 10.49 -8.20 -13.60
N VAL A 21 9.54 -9.13 -13.40
CA VAL A 21 8.24 -9.12 -14.10
C VAL A 21 7.47 -7.81 -13.87
N HIS A 22 7.79 -7.05 -12.82
CA HIS A 22 7.08 -5.85 -12.39
C HIS A 22 7.89 -4.56 -12.57
N ASP A 23 9.01 -4.59 -13.28
CA ASP A 23 9.94 -3.46 -13.44
C ASP A 23 9.34 -2.23 -14.17
N ASP A 24 8.31 -2.44 -14.97
CA ASP A 24 7.60 -1.33 -15.65
C ASP A 24 6.66 -0.56 -14.71
N VAL A 25 6.31 -1.16 -13.58
CA VAL A 25 5.43 -0.55 -12.57
C VAL A 25 6.24 0.12 -11.47
N PHE A 26 7.35 -0.47 -11.03
CA PHE A 26 8.16 0.03 -9.93
C PHE A 26 9.16 1.11 -10.37
N ALA A 27 9.50 2.02 -9.46
CA ALA A 27 10.70 2.82 -9.63
C ALA A 27 11.94 1.89 -9.62
N PRO A 28 12.97 2.17 -10.43
CA PRO A 28 14.18 1.34 -10.47
C PRO A 28 14.80 1.09 -9.08
N ALA A 29 14.76 2.09 -8.21
CA ALA A 29 15.30 2.01 -6.86
C ALA A 29 14.46 1.10 -5.93
N GLU A 30 13.13 1.08 -6.09
CA GLU A 30 12.26 0.17 -5.34
C GLU A 30 12.51 -1.28 -5.73
N ALA A 31 12.59 -1.55 -7.03
CA ALA A 31 12.86 -2.89 -7.53
C ALA A 31 14.25 -3.38 -7.09
N ALA A 32 15.25 -2.49 -7.09
CA ALA A 32 16.58 -2.79 -6.54
C ALA A 32 16.53 -3.14 -5.05
N ARG A 33 15.79 -2.36 -4.23
CA ARG A 33 15.61 -2.64 -2.79
C ARG A 33 14.91 -3.96 -2.55
N LEU A 34 13.84 -4.27 -3.30
CA LEU A 34 13.18 -5.57 -3.21
C LEU A 34 14.14 -6.72 -3.51
N ARG A 35 14.92 -6.63 -4.60
CA ARG A 35 15.91 -7.67 -4.97
C ARG A 35 17.00 -7.85 -3.91
N ALA A 36 17.37 -6.78 -3.20
CA ALA A 36 18.41 -6.78 -2.18
C ALA A 36 17.92 -7.23 -0.78
N LEU A 37 16.65 -7.59 -0.62
CA LEU A 37 16.12 -8.01 0.68
C LEU A 37 16.91 -9.22 1.24
N PRO A 38 17.35 -9.17 2.52
CA PRO A 38 18.25 -10.18 3.09
C PRO A 38 17.50 -11.43 3.59
N PHE A 39 16.33 -11.74 3.04
CA PHE A 39 15.44 -12.78 3.56
C PHE A 39 15.46 -14.03 2.69
N ALA A 40 15.60 -15.20 3.33
CA ALA A 40 15.52 -16.48 2.64
C ALA A 40 14.09 -17.02 2.49
N ARG A 41 13.15 -16.58 3.34
CA ARG A 41 11.77 -17.10 3.36
C ARG A 41 10.91 -16.42 2.29
N PRO A 42 10.35 -17.17 1.30
CA PRO A 42 9.54 -16.59 0.23
C PRO A 42 8.34 -15.78 0.72
N ASP A 43 7.66 -16.22 1.78
CA ASP A 43 6.53 -15.47 2.34
C ASP A 43 6.92 -14.08 2.85
N ARG A 44 8.12 -13.95 3.42
CA ARG A 44 8.60 -12.66 3.92
C ARG A 44 8.97 -11.74 2.77
N LEU A 45 9.62 -12.27 1.74
CA LEU A 45 9.88 -11.54 0.50
C LEU A 45 8.58 -11.05 -0.14
N LEU A 46 7.59 -11.95 -0.26
CA LEU A 46 6.26 -11.63 -0.78
C LEU A 46 5.53 -10.59 0.07
N ALA A 47 5.64 -10.64 1.40
CA ALA A 47 5.05 -9.62 2.27
C ALA A 47 5.62 -8.23 1.97
N TYR A 48 6.93 -8.09 1.77
CA TYR A 48 7.55 -6.82 1.36
C TYR A 48 7.09 -6.36 -0.02
N PHE A 49 7.05 -7.27 -1.00
CA PHE A 49 6.53 -6.95 -2.34
C PHE A 49 5.08 -6.47 -2.29
N TYR A 50 4.22 -7.17 -1.55
CA TYR A 50 2.82 -6.82 -1.41
C TYR A 50 2.61 -5.54 -0.59
N SER A 51 3.52 -5.22 0.34
CA SER A 51 3.54 -3.92 1.02
C SER A 51 3.78 -2.79 0.04
N LEU A 52 4.83 -2.91 -0.78
CA LEU A 52 5.11 -1.92 -1.82
C LEU A 52 3.94 -1.81 -2.81
N TRP A 53 3.43 -2.95 -3.30
CA TRP A 53 2.32 -2.98 -4.23
C TRP A 53 1.08 -2.28 -3.66
N CYS A 54 0.70 -2.62 -2.42
CA CYS A 54 -0.49 -2.08 -1.77
C CYS A 54 -0.36 -0.56 -1.56
N LEU A 55 0.81 -0.08 -1.14
CA LEU A 55 1.08 1.35 -1.03
C LEU A 55 0.98 2.05 -2.39
N ARG A 56 1.64 1.55 -3.43
CA ARG A 56 1.59 2.16 -4.76
C ARG A 56 0.16 2.26 -5.29
N GLU A 57 -0.62 1.20 -5.16
CA GLU A 57 -2.04 1.18 -5.50
C GLU A 57 -2.85 2.21 -4.70
N GLY A 58 -2.58 2.33 -3.40
CA GLY A 58 -3.19 3.35 -2.55
C GLY A 58 -2.91 4.76 -3.06
N TYR A 59 -1.65 5.06 -3.37
CA TYR A 59 -1.24 6.37 -3.90
C TYR A 59 -1.89 6.67 -5.26
N VAL A 60 -1.85 5.73 -6.21
CA VAL A 60 -2.44 5.90 -7.55
C VAL A 60 -3.95 6.12 -7.47
N LYS A 61 -4.65 5.37 -6.61
CA LYS A 61 -6.10 5.56 -6.40
C LYS A 61 -6.42 6.92 -5.80
N MET A 62 -5.61 7.37 -4.86
CA MET A 62 -5.76 8.68 -4.24
C MET A 62 -5.56 9.83 -5.24
N THR A 63 -4.67 9.71 -6.23
CA THR A 63 -4.49 10.76 -7.26
C THR A 63 -5.61 10.77 -8.31
N GLY A 64 -6.25 9.62 -8.58
CA GLY A 64 -7.31 9.51 -9.57
C GLY A 64 -6.84 9.43 -11.03
N ASP A 65 -5.53 9.39 -11.27
CA ASP A 65 -4.92 9.38 -12.62
C ASP A 65 -4.98 8.01 -13.34
N ALA A 66 -5.46 6.96 -12.66
CA ALA A 66 -5.64 5.59 -13.18
C ALA A 66 -4.36 4.88 -13.69
N LEU A 67 -4.54 3.74 -14.38
CA LEU A 67 -3.50 2.73 -14.68
C LEU A 67 -2.52 3.07 -15.82
N LEU A 68 -2.76 4.15 -16.57
CA LEU A 68 -1.94 4.54 -17.73
C LEU A 68 -1.02 5.72 -17.45
N ALA A 69 -0.82 6.05 -16.19
CA ALA A 69 0.06 7.12 -15.77
C ALA A 69 1.52 6.85 -16.22
N PRO A 70 2.10 7.64 -17.15
CA PRO A 70 3.48 7.43 -17.59
C PRO A 70 4.49 7.68 -16.46
N TRP A 71 4.03 8.30 -15.36
CA TRP A 71 4.83 8.69 -14.21
C TRP A 71 5.01 7.59 -13.17
N LEU A 72 4.43 6.38 -13.34
CA LEU A 72 4.50 5.33 -12.30
C LEU A 72 5.94 5.08 -11.83
N ARG A 73 6.89 4.99 -12.76
CA ARG A 73 8.32 4.77 -12.44
C ARG A 73 9.00 5.97 -11.76
N GLU A 74 8.33 7.12 -11.68
CA GLU A 74 8.76 8.34 -10.99
C GLU A 74 8.24 8.43 -9.54
N LEU A 75 7.31 7.56 -9.13
CA LEU A 75 6.89 7.37 -7.73
C LEU A 75 7.84 6.40 -7.04
N ASP A 76 8.42 6.80 -5.93
CA ASP A 76 9.43 6.07 -5.17
C ASP A 76 9.06 6.03 -3.69
N LEU A 77 8.60 4.88 -3.22
CA LEU A 77 8.31 4.62 -1.82
C LEU A 77 9.54 4.03 -1.14
N ARG A 78 10.03 4.72 -0.11
CA ARG A 78 11.24 4.36 0.63
C ARG A 78 10.90 3.92 2.04
N TYR A 79 11.73 3.03 2.59
CA TYR A 79 11.60 2.58 3.98
C TYR A 79 10.23 1.95 4.27
N PHE A 80 9.70 1.17 3.33
CA PHE A 80 8.46 0.42 3.52
C PHE A 80 8.74 -0.93 4.19
N ALA A 81 7.77 -1.41 4.96
CA ALA A 81 7.77 -2.73 5.56
C ALA A 81 6.33 -3.28 5.65
N PRO A 82 6.17 -4.60 5.78
CA PRO A 82 4.89 -5.20 6.12
C PRO A 82 4.31 -4.63 7.43
N PRO A 83 2.97 -4.59 7.58
CA PRO A 83 2.37 -4.12 8.82
C PRO A 83 2.90 -4.91 10.03
N GLY A 84 3.31 -4.18 11.07
CA GLY A 84 3.90 -4.75 12.30
C GLY A 84 5.41 -5.02 12.23
N GLU A 85 6.08 -4.75 11.10
CA GLU A 85 7.54 -4.79 10.98
C GLU A 85 8.11 -3.38 10.78
N ALA A 86 9.35 -3.16 11.24
CA ALA A 86 10.15 -2.00 10.87
C ALA A 86 10.93 -2.31 9.58
N PRO A 87 11.15 -1.33 8.69
CA PRO A 87 11.99 -1.53 7.51
C PRO A 87 13.44 -1.82 7.94
N PRO A 88 14.23 -2.51 7.10
CA PRO A 88 15.62 -2.85 7.42
C PRO A 88 16.49 -1.66 7.80
N GLU A 89 16.17 -0.47 7.29
CA GLU A 89 16.88 0.78 7.54
C GLU A 89 16.38 1.56 8.77
N ASP A 90 15.40 1.05 9.52
CA ASP A 90 14.82 1.67 10.73
C ASP A 90 14.41 3.14 10.56
N ARG A 91 13.73 3.43 9.44
CA ARG A 91 13.21 4.76 9.09
C ARG A 91 11.72 4.72 8.83
N ALA A 92 11.04 5.84 9.06
CA ALA A 92 9.64 5.98 8.67
C ALA A 92 9.48 5.94 7.14
N LEU A 93 8.33 5.43 6.68
CA LEU A 93 7.94 5.45 5.27
C LEU A 93 8.08 6.86 4.69
N GLU A 94 8.71 6.97 3.53
CA GLU A 94 8.78 8.23 2.77
C GLU A 94 8.22 8.05 1.37
N VAL A 95 7.43 9.04 0.94
CA VAL A 95 6.88 9.12 -0.41
C VAL A 95 7.68 10.14 -1.20
N TRP A 96 8.21 9.73 -2.35
CA TRP A 96 8.92 10.61 -3.27
C TRP A 96 8.27 10.55 -4.65
N PHE A 97 8.03 11.70 -5.26
CA PHE A 97 7.48 11.82 -6.60
C PHE A 97 8.33 12.75 -7.45
N ARG A 98 8.83 12.26 -8.59
CA ARG A 98 9.72 13.02 -9.50
C ARG A 98 10.94 13.60 -8.79
N GLY A 99 11.52 12.82 -7.89
CA GLY A 99 12.71 13.21 -7.11
C GLY A 99 12.43 14.22 -5.99
N LYS A 100 11.18 14.61 -5.73
CA LYS A 100 10.79 15.48 -4.62
C LYS A 100 10.06 14.68 -3.55
N ARG A 101 10.40 14.93 -2.29
CA ARG A 101 9.65 14.37 -1.16
C ARG A 101 8.22 14.95 -1.16
N VAL A 102 7.25 14.07 -0.98
CA VAL A 102 5.82 14.39 -0.82
C VAL A 102 5.54 14.35 0.69
N ASP A 103 5.13 15.48 1.25
CA ASP A 103 4.91 15.68 2.68
C ASP A 103 3.42 15.97 3.02
N ASP A 104 2.58 16.04 2.00
CA ASP A 104 1.14 16.29 2.11
C ASP A 104 0.31 14.98 1.97
N VAL A 105 0.96 13.82 2.06
CA VAL A 105 0.34 12.50 1.91
C VAL A 105 0.71 11.60 3.07
N ASP A 106 -0.30 11.07 3.75
CA ASP A 106 -0.15 10.01 4.74
C ASP A 106 -0.60 8.68 4.17
N MET A 107 0.16 7.63 4.47
CA MET A 107 -0.12 6.28 4.03
C MET A 107 0.06 5.29 5.18
N ARG A 108 -0.89 4.38 5.34
CA ARG A 108 -0.90 3.38 6.41
C ARG A 108 -1.20 2.00 5.86
N LEU A 109 -0.44 1.02 6.31
CA LEU A 109 -0.63 -0.40 5.99
C LEU A 109 -1.14 -1.15 7.22
N GLU A 110 -2.14 -2.00 7.03
CA GLU A 110 -2.70 -2.85 8.08
C GLU A 110 -3.00 -4.26 7.55
N TRP A 111 -2.87 -5.25 8.42
CA TRP A 111 -3.38 -6.59 8.16
C TRP A 111 -4.90 -6.62 8.40
N LEU A 112 -5.62 -7.28 7.52
CA LEU A 112 -7.04 -7.55 7.62
C LEU A 112 -7.27 -9.05 7.46
N LEU A 113 -7.99 -9.65 8.42
CA LEU A 113 -8.26 -11.10 8.47
C LEU A 113 -7.00 -11.97 8.35
N ASP A 114 -5.87 -11.49 8.90
CA ASP A 114 -4.55 -12.15 8.94
C ASP A 114 -3.89 -12.52 7.60
N GLU A 115 -4.60 -12.38 6.47
CA GLU A 115 -4.10 -12.77 5.15
C GLU A 115 -4.18 -11.65 4.11
N TYR A 116 -4.92 -10.58 4.37
CA TYR A 116 -5.07 -9.45 3.47
C TYR A 116 -4.32 -8.23 3.98
N MET A 117 -3.80 -7.44 3.06
CA MET A 117 -3.15 -6.18 3.35
C MET A 117 -3.98 -5.04 2.78
N VAL A 118 -4.25 -4.03 3.62
CA VAL A 118 -4.98 -2.84 3.25
C VAL A 118 -4.06 -1.63 3.38
N CYS A 119 -4.06 -0.78 2.35
CA CYS A 119 -3.45 0.53 2.38
C CYS A 119 -4.54 1.60 2.42
N THR A 120 -4.45 2.51 3.38
CA THR A 120 -5.17 3.78 3.37
C THR A 120 -4.19 4.87 2.96
N ALA A 121 -4.51 5.63 1.92
CA ALA A 121 -3.71 6.76 1.46
C ALA A 121 -4.58 8.01 1.42
N VAL A 122 -4.14 9.08 2.08
CA VAL A 122 -4.88 10.34 2.16
C VAL A 122 -3.94 11.50 1.86
N ARG A 123 -4.37 12.39 0.97
CA ARG A 123 -3.69 13.67 0.74
C ARG A 123 -4.36 14.72 1.60
N TRP A 124 -3.64 15.22 2.57
CA TRP A 124 -4.08 16.37 3.36
C TRP A 124 -3.65 17.62 2.60
N GLY A 125 -4.56 18.57 2.39
CA GLY A 125 -4.13 19.89 1.91
C GLY A 125 -3.06 20.45 2.86
N LYS A 126 -2.16 21.35 2.38
CA LYS A 126 -1.05 21.93 3.17
C LYS A 126 -1.50 22.24 4.59
N THR A 127 -1.07 21.45 5.56
CA THR A 127 -1.36 21.66 6.97
C THR A 127 -0.25 22.56 7.51
N PRO A 128 -0.55 23.79 7.95
CA PRO A 128 0.42 24.61 8.65
C PRO A 128 0.57 24.01 10.06
N ASP A 129 1.64 23.26 10.26
CA ASP A 129 2.18 22.81 11.55
C ASP A 129 1.30 21.89 12.42
N GLY A 130 1.65 20.60 12.43
CA GLY A 130 1.21 19.59 13.41
C GLY A 130 0.45 18.43 12.79
N PRO A 131 0.37 17.27 13.48
CA PRO A 131 -0.52 16.19 13.05
C PRO A 131 -1.95 16.72 13.09
N GLY A 132 -2.50 17.02 11.92
CA GLY A 132 -3.87 17.48 11.78
C GLY A 132 -4.85 16.42 12.29
N GLU A 133 -6.12 16.78 12.47
CA GLU A 133 -7.21 15.84 12.81
C GLU A 133 -7.23 14.57 11.91
N GLY A 134 -6.63 14.65 10.72
CA GLY A 134 -6.45 13.55 9.80
C GLY A 134 -5.66 12.34 10.32
N ASP A 135 -4.61 12.56 11.13
CA ASP A 135 -3.77 11.49 11.67
C ASP A 135 -4.54 10.63 12.70
N ALA A 136 -5.29 11.29 13.59
CA ALA A 136 -6.16 10.61 14.55
C ALA A 136 -7.34 9.86 13.88
N GLY A 137 -7.77 10.31 12.69
CA GLY A 137 -8.78 9.64 11.89
C GLY A 137 -8.25 8.35 11.23
N MET A 138 -7.08 8.43 10.61
CA MET A 138 -6.38 7.29 9.98
C MET A 138 -5.99 6.21 10.98
N ALA A 139 -5.79 6.56 12.25
CA ALA A 139 -5.42 5.60 13.29
C ALA A 139 -6.58 4.70 13.77
N ARG A 140 -7.83 4.99 13.38
CA ARG A 140 -8.99 4.24 13.86
C ARG A 140 -9.06 2.85 13.19
N PRO A 141 -9.43 1.80 13.94
CA PRO A 141 -9.59 0.47 13.36
C PRO A 141 -10.75 0.43 12.37
N PHE A 142 -10.65 -0.49 11.39
CA PHE A 142 -11.76 -0.76 10.49
C PHE A 142 -13.00 -1.26 11.23
N THR A 143 -14.16 -0.73 10.87
CA THR A 143 -15.46 -1.21 11.36
C THR A 143 -15.95 -2.35 10.48
N HIS A 144 -16.20 -3.52 11.07
CA HIS A 144 -16.84 -4.62 10.37
C HIS A 144 -18.35 -4.36 10.22
N LEU A 145 -18.82 -4.23 8.98
CA LEU A 145 -20.23 -4.00 8.67
C LEU A 145 -20.93 -5.32 8.36
N LYS A 146 -22.14 -5.49 8.88
CA LYS A 146 -23.03 -6.60 8.54
C LYS A 146 -23.92 -6.22 7.38
N MET A 147 -24.07 -7.11 6.39
CA MET A 147 -24.88 -6.85 5.20
C MET A 147 -26.32 -6.44 5.55
N ASP A 148 -26.96 -7.14 6.48
CA ASP A 148 -28.33 -6.84 6.89
C ASP A 148 -28.48 -5.42 7.46
N GLN A 149 -27.47 -4.95 8.20
CA GLN A 149 -27.44 -3.59 8.72
C GLN A 149 -27.30 -2.56 7.59
N VAL A 150 -26.38 -2.81 6.66
CA VAL A 150 -26.16 -1.93 5.50
C VAL A 150 -27.42 -1.81 4.65
N LEU A 151 -28.16 -2.91 4.47
CA LEU A 151 -29.42 -2.91 3.74
C LEU A 151 -30.53 -2.15 4.48
N ALA A 152 -30.69 -2.41 5.78
CA ALA A 152 -31.69 -1.72 6.61
C ALA A 152 -31.45 -0.19 6.62
N ASP A 153 -30.19 0.24 6.76
CA ASP A 153 -29.83 1.66 6.73
C ASP A 153 -30.14 2.28 5.35
N ALA A 154 -29.89 1.55 4.27
CA ALA A 154 -30.16 2.02 2.91
C ALA A 154 -31.66 2.15 2.62
N GLU A 155 -32.49 1.21 3.10
CA GLU A 155 -33.94 1.24 2.96
C GLU A 155 -34.55 2.42 3.74
N ALA A 156 -34.15 2.60 5.01
CA ALA A 156 -34.60 3.74 5.83
C ALA A 156 -34.21 5.09 5.22
N ALA A 157 -33.00 5.21 4.66
CA ALA A 157 -32.54 6.42 3.98
C ALA A 157 -33.35 6.74 2.71
N ARG A 158 -33.93 5.73 2.04
CA ARG A 158 -34.79 5.90 0.86
C ARG A 158 -36.17 6.42 1.25
N GLU A 159 -36.73 5.93 2.36
CA GLU A 159 -38.04 6.36 2.87
C GLU A 159 -38.00 7.81 3.37
N THR A 160 -36.89 8.23 3.98
CA THR A 160 -36.70 9.60 4.50
C THR A 160 -36.52 10.65 3.39
N LYS A 161 -36.19 10.23 2.16
CA LYS A 161 -36.04 11.11 0.99
C LYS A 161 -37.33 11.28 0.16
N ARG A 162 -38.42 10.62 0.53
CA ARG A 162 -39.75 10.76 -0.09
C ARG A 162 -40.62 11.71 0.72
#